data_AF-A0A8T6LVA7-F1
#
_entry.id   AF-A0A8T6LVA7-F1
#
_cell.length_a   1.000
_cell.length_b   1.000
_cell.length_c   1.000
_cell.angle_alpha   90.00
_cell.angle_beta   90.00
_cell.angle_gamma   90.00
#
_symmetry.space_group_name_H-M   'P 1'
#
loop_
_entity.id
_entity.type
_entity.pdbx_description
1 polymer ?
#
loop_
_entity_poly.entity_id
_entity_poly.type
_entity_poly.pdbx_seq_one_letter_code
_entity_poly.pdbx_strand_id
1 'polypeptide(L)' 'MKKMLTFCEKCGNIMSLKEKNGREGLYECRGCNAVALMKVERLVLTEKVFEEPSLKLVQKSMNFLI' A
#
# COMPACT_ATOMS: atom_id res chain seq x y z
N MET A 1 -5.20 2.76 1.70
CA MET A 1 -4.23 1.86 1.01
C MET A 1 -3.15 1.46 2.01
N LYS A 2 -3.04 0.19 2.43
CA LYS A 2 -1.95 -0.25 3.33
C LYS A 2 -0.89 -0.92 2.46
N LYS A 3 0.21 -0.21 2.15
CA LYS A 3 1.39 -0.81 1.48
C LYS A 3 1.98 -1.84 2.45
N MET A 4 2.08 -3.11 2.05
CA MET A 4 2.73 -4.12 2.88
C MET A 4 4.24 -3.91 2.79
N LEU A 5 4.84 -3.54 3.91
CA LEU A 5 6.28 -3.34 4.03
C LEU A 5 6.93 -4.67 4.40
N THR A 6 7.96 -5.08 3.65
CA THR A 6 8.78 -6.24 3.98
C THR A 6 9.94 -5.79 4.88
N PHE A 7 10.17 -6.51 5.98
CA PHE A 7 11.23 -6.22 6.96
C PHE A 7 12.30 -7.30 6.95
N CYS A 8 13.53 -6.90 7.26
CA CYS A 8 14.69 -7.79 7.32
C CYS A 8 14.72 -8.55 8.64
N GLU A 9 14.82 -9.87 8.58
CA GLU A 9 14.90 -10.72 9.77
C GLU A 9 16.17 -10.50 10.61
N LYS A 10 17.24 -9.99 9.99
CA LYS A 10 18.52 -9.77 10.69
C LYS A 10 18.55 -8.52 11.56
N CYS A 11 17.96 -7.41 11.10
CA CYS A 11 18.08 -6.11 11.78
C CYS A 11 16.77 -5.32 11.87
N GLY A 12 15.64 -5.91 11.47
CA GLY A 12 14.32 -5.28 11.54
C GLY A 12 14.08 -4.12 10.56
N ASN A 13 15.09 -3.73 9.78
CA ASN A 13 14.95 -2.62 8.82
C ASN A 13 14.16 -3.02 7.57
N ILE A 14 13.60 -2.01 6.89
CA ILE A 14 12.82 -2.20 5.66
C ILE A 14 13.69 -2.79 4.55
N MET A 15 13.15 -3.76 3.83
CA MET A 15 13.72 -4.30 2.61
C MET A 15 13.09 -3.64 1.39
N SER A 16 13.91 -3.31 0.39
CA SER A 16 13.49 -2.68 -0.87
C SER A 16 13.74 -3.62 -2.03
N LEU A 17 12.78 -3.71 -2.95
CA LEU A 17 12.95 -4.46 -4.20
C LEU A 17 14.06 -3.83 -5.04
N LYS A 18 15.06 -4.62 -5.45
CA LYS A 18 16.16 -4.21 -6.32
C LYS A 18 16.03 -4.76 -7.73
N GLU A 19 15.71 -6.05 -7.84
CA GLU A 19 15.50 -6.70 -9.12
C GLU A 19 14.22 -7.53 -9.11
N LYS A 20 13.60 -7.69 -10.28
CA LYS A 20 12.37 -8.49 -10.43
C LYS A 20 12.52 -9.44 -11.60
N ASN A 21 12.44 -10.73 -11.31
CA ASN A 21 12.46 -11.82 -12.29
C ASN A 21 11.12 -12.55 -12.26
N GLY A 22 10.20 -12.10 -13.11
CA GLY A 22 8.85 -12.66 -13.21
C GLY A 22 8.04 -12.48 -11.92
N ARG A 23 7.83 -13.58 -11.17
CA ARG A 23 7.09 -13.60 -9.89
C ARG A 23 7.99 -13.50 -8.67
N GLU A 24 9.31 -13.51 -8.85
CA GLU A 24 10.27 -13.37 -7.76
C GLU A 24 10.95 -12.00 -7.82
N GLY A 25 11.27 -11.47 -6.65
CA GLY A 25 11.93 -10.20 -6.45
C GLY A 25 13.13 -10.39 -5.55
N LEU A 26 14.25 -9.79 -5.92
CA LEU A 26 15.42 -9.65 -5.08
C LEU A 26 15.23 -8.42 -4.21
N TYR A 27 15.11 -8.61 -2.90
CA TYR A 27 14.95 -7.53 -1.93
C TYR A 27 16.24 -7.34 -1.17
N GLU A 28 16.62 -6.08 -0.93
CA GLU A 28 17.79 -5.71 -0.15
C GLU A 28 17.39 -4.86 1.06
N CYS A 29 17.92 -5.22 2.24
CA CYS A 29 17.68 -4.48 3.48
C CYS A 29 18.44 -3.15 3.48
N ARG A 30 17.74 -2.05 3.79
CA ARG A 30 18.36 -0.71 3.90
C ARG A 30 19.29 -0.53 5.10
N GLY A 31 19.20 -1.40 6.10
CA GLY A 31 19.99 -1.28 7.33
C GLY A 31 21.28 -2.09 7.34
N CYS A 32 21.27 -3.30 6.77
CA CYS A 32 22.41 -4.22 6.82
C CYS A 32 22.81 -4.81 5.45
N ASN A 33 22.18 -4.36 4.36
CA ASN A 33 22.41 -4.87 3.00
C ASN A 33 22.19 -6.38 2.83
N ALA A 34 21.47 -7.01 3.76
CA ALA A 34 21.06 -8.41 3.61
C ALA A 34 20.11 -8.54 2.43
N VAL A 35 20.30 -9.58 1.63
CA VAL A 35 19.54 -9.85 0.41
C VAL A 35 18.63 -11.06 0.63
N ALA A 36 17.40 -10.98 0.12
CA ALA A 36 16.43 -12.07 0.16
C ALA A 36 15.66 -12.16 -1.16
N LEU A 37 15.40 -13.39 -1.62
CA LEU A 37 14.51 -13.67 -2.75
C LEU A 37 13.11 -13.94 -2.22
N MET A 38 12.12 -13.15 -2.65
CA MET A 38 10.73 -13.26 -2.19
C MET A 38 9.76 -13.14 -3.36
N LYS A 39 8.59 -13.77 -3.26
CA LYS A 39 7.55 -13.65 -4.27
C LYS A 39 6.97 -12.24 -4.29
N VAL A 40 6.94 -11.62 -5.46
CA VAL A 40 6.29 -10.33 -5.68
C VAL A 40 4.80 -10.60 -5.86
N GLU A 41 4.00 -10.37 -4.82
CA GLU A 41 2.54 -10.41 -4.95
C GLU A 41 2.09 -9.33 -5.93
N ARG A 42 1.58 -9.76 -7.08
CA ARG A 42 1.01 -8.86 -8.09
C ARG A 42 -0.37 -8.47 -7.60
N LEU A 43 -0.52 -7.26 -7.08
CA LEU A 43 -1.84 -6.65 -6.87
C LEU A 43 -2.52 -6.52 -8.23
N VAL A 44 -3.40 -7.46 -8.57
CA VAL A 44 -4.32 -7.32 -9.69
C VAL A 44 -5.39 -6.33 -9.24
N LEU A 45 -5.25 -5.08 -9.67
CA LEU A 45 -6.33 -4.10 -9.57
C LEU A 45 -7.43 -4.55 -10.54
N THR A 46 -8.33 -5.43 -10.10
CA THR A 46 -9.63 -5.54 -10.78
C THR A 46 -10.42 -4.31 -10.38
N GLU A 47 -10.54 -3.34 -11.30
CA GLU A 47 -11.52 -2.27 -11.20
C GLU A 47 -12.90 -2.89 -11.04
N LYS A 48 -13.42 -2.93 -9.81
CA LYS A 48 -14.82 -3.19 -9.56
C LYS A 48 -15.39 -2.02 -8.77
N VAL A 49 -16.17 -1.22 -9.50
CA VAL A 49 -17.39 -0.53 -9.08
C VAL A 49 -17.24 0.49 -7.94
N PHE A 50 -17.25 1.76 -8.33
CA PHE A 50 -17.93 2.81 -7.57
C PHE A 50 -19.02 3.41 -8.47
N GLU A 51 -20.22 2.83 -8.43
CA GLU A 51 -21.42 3.63 -8.71
C GLU A 51 -21.63 4.51 -7.48
N GLU A 52 -21.66 5.83 -7.68
CA GLU A 52 -21.85 6.82 -6.61
C GLU A 52 -23.15 6.55 -5.83
N PRO A 53 -23.12 6.42 -4.49
CA PRO A 53 -24.32 6.69 -3.72
C PRO A 53 -24.56 8.21 -3.72
N SER A 54 -25.56 8.64 -4.47
CA SER A 54 -26.09 10.01 -4.49
C SER A 54 -26.19 10.60 -3.07
N LEU A 55 -25.30 11.54 -2.76
CA LEU A 55 -25.35 12.32 -1.52
C LEU A 55 -26.52 13.29 -1.60
N LYS A 56 -27.66 12.93 -1.01
CA LYS A 56 -28.70 13.91 -0.68
C LYS A 56 -28.13 14.85 0.38
N LEU A 57 -27.78 16.08 -0.02
CA LEU A 57 -27.49 17.18 0.88
C LEU A 57 -28.69 17.38 1.82
N VAL A 58 -28.56 16.95 3.07
CA VAL A 58 -29.46 17.37 4.14
C VAL A 58 -29.03 18.77 4.55
N GLN A 59 -29.70 19.75 3.95
CA GLN A 59 -29.61 21.16 4.30
C GLN A 59 -30.24 21.34 5.69
N LYS A 60 -29.41 21.55 6.72
CA LYS A 60 -29.88 22.10 8.00
C LYS A 60 -29.31 23.50 8.17
N SER A 61 -30.17 24.47 7.89
CA SER A 61 -30.02 25.87 8.24
C SER A 61 -29.85 25.99 9.75
N MET A 62 -28.76 26.59 10.20
CA MET A 62 -28.71 27.19 11.54
C MET A 62 -28.47 28.69 11.37
N ASN A 63 -29.52 29.44 11.65
CA ASN A 63 -29.44 30.86 12.00
C ASN A 63 -28.52 31.00 13.21
N PHE A 64 -27.52 31.86 13.12
CA PHE A 64 -26.93 32.49 14.29
C PHE A 64 -27.00 34.00 14.12
N LEU A 65 -27.88 34.62 14.90
CA LEU A 65 -27.81 36.03 15.25
C LEU A 65 -26.51 36.28 16.00
N ILE A 66 -25.73 37.28 15.57
CA ILE A 66 -25.09 38.26 16.45
C ILE A 66 -25.21 39.61 15.75
#